data_AF-A0A522QQ89-F1
#
_entry.id   AF-A0A522QQ89-F1
#
_cell.length_a   1.000
_cell.length_b   1.000
_cell.length_c   1.000
_cell.angle_alpha   90.00
_cell.angle_beta   90.00
_cell.angle_gamma   90.00
#
_symmetry.space_group_name_H-M   'P 1'
#
loop_
_entity.id
_entity.type
_entity.pdbx_description
1 polymer ?
#
loop_
_entity_poly.entity_id
_entity_poly.type
_entity_poly.pdbx_seq_one_letter_code
_entity_poly.pdbx_strand_id
1 'polypeptide(L)'
;MTERRLSPHDLREQLPHRAWRHDERRVVVQGALGMATIALESSILAVGCGILTYFQFRREPIWAPLILLTALAFAAYAVALLVKPVTAVLATLRPIFIADGYLRLRGRDAKNGPNESGYLAVLTESGDVAGEWPMRGEQPQSYDIGPALIEFSEYGGVHTIDGVPTGALPQGFPTLGVGLNPRKRSVG
;
A
#
# COMPACT_ATOMS: atom_id res chain seq x y z
N MET A 1 24.89 -18.32 4.69
CA MET A 1 23.67 -18.78 5.40
C MET A 1 22.50 -18.55 4.46
N THR A 2 21.74 -19.61 4.16
CA THR A 2 20.57 -19.51 3.29
C THR A 2 19.42 -18.99 4.15
N GLU A 3 19.01 -17.74 3.95
CA GLU A 3 17.90 -17.14 4.69
C GLU A 3 16.61 -17.91 4.38
N ARG A 4 16.04 -18.57 5.37
CA ARG A 4 14.74 -19.23 5.25
C ARG A 4 13.65 -18.16 5.37
N ARG A 5 12.75 -18.10 4.39
CA ARG A 5 11.55 -17.25 4.45
C ARG A 5 10.41 -18.07 5.05
N LEU A 6 9.72 -17.50 6.03
CA LEU A 6 8.54 -18.12 6.62
C LEU A 6 7.37 -18.00 5.65
N SER A 7 6.62 -19.09 5.48
CA SER A 7 5.37 -19.05 4.73
C SER A 7 4.26 -18.39 5.56
N PRO A 8 3.15 -17.94 4.93
CA PRO A 8 2.01 -17.40 5.66
C PRO A 8 1.39 -18.35 6.69
N HIS A 9 1.57 -19.66 6.48
CA HIS A 9 1.16 -20.69 7.44
C HIS A 9 2.11 -20.70 8.65
N ASP A 10 3.41 -20.77 8.39
CA ASP A 10 4.45 -20.76 9.43
C ASP A 10 4.37 -19.52 10.32
N LEU A 11 4.10 -18.35 9.73
CA LEU A 11 3.92 -17.11 10.48
C LEU A 11 2.76 -17.19 11.48
N ARG A 12 1.66 -17.85 11.13
CA ARG A 12 0.50 -17.99 12.02
C ARG A 12 0.73 -18.98 13.15
N GLU A 13 1.56 -19.99 12.91
CA GLU A 13 1.90 -20.99 13.93
C GLU A 13 3.01 -20.51 14.87
N GLN A 14 3.98 -19.76 14.36
CA GLN A 14 5.20 -19.41 15.09
C GLN A 14 5.14 -18.04 15.75
N LEU A 15 4.36 -17.09 15.22
CA LEU A 15 4.31 -15.73 15.75
C LEU A 15 2.98 -15.43 16.45
N PRO A 16 3.03 -14.75 17.60
CA PRO A 16 1.85 -14.17 18.19
C PRO A 16 1.23 -13.17 17.20
N HIS A 17 -0.09 -13.17 17.15
CA HIS A 17 -0.81 -12.33 16.21
C HIS A 17 -2.08 -11.76 16.83
N ARG A 18 -2.47 -10.58 16.35
CA ARG A 18 -3.67 -9.87 16.78
C ARG A 18 -4.54 -9.49 15.60
N ALA A 19 -5.82 -9.27 15.87
CA ALA A 19 -6.73 -8.67 14.90
C ALA A 19 -6.46 -7.16 14.78
N TRP A 20 -6.88 -6.60 13.66
CA TRP A 20 -6.93 -5.15 13.46
C TRP A 20 -7.95 -4.52 14.40
N ARG A 21 -7.57 -3.40 15.03
CA ARG A 21 -8.46 -2.59 15.85
C ARG A 21 -9.42 -1.80 14.96
N HIS A 22 -10.58 -1.43 15.51
CA HIS A 22 -11.57 -0.63 14.78
C HIS A 22 -11.01 0.71 14.30
N ASP A 23 -10.18 1.37 15.10
CA ASP A 23 -9.58 2.67 14.74
C ASP A 23 -8.56 2.54 13.59
N GLU A 24 -7.75 1.47 13.60
CA GLU A 24 -6.81 1.16 12.52
C GLU A 24 -7.57 0.90 11.20
N ARG A 25 -8.65 0.12 11.26
CA ARG A 25 -9.51 -0.14 10.10
C ARG A 25 -10.16 1.13 9.58
N ARG A 26 -10.61 2.02 10.47
CA ARG A 26 -11.23 3.28 10.09
C ARG A 26 -10.29 4.15 9.26
N VAL A 27 -9.02 4.23 9.63
CA VAL A 27 -8.00 4.98 8.88
C VAL A 27 -7.82 4.41 7.47
N VAL A 28 -7.73 3.08 7.34
CA VAL A 28 -7.62 2.43 6.02
C VAL A 28 -8.85 2.68 5.16
N VAL A 29 -10.05 2.54 5.74
CA VAL A 29 -11.31 2.76 5.03
C VAL A 29 -11.47 4.22 4.62
N GLN A 30 -11.08 5.19 5.46
CA GLN A 30 -11.09 6.61 5.11
C GLN A 30 -10.16 6.91 3.93
N GLY A 31 -8.95 6.36 3.94
CA GLY A 31 -8.02 6.46 2.81
C GLY A 31 -8.60 5.84 1.53
N ALA A 32 -9.22 4.68 1.64
CA ALA A 32 -9.88 3.99 0.53
C ALA A 32 -11.06 4.79 -0.04
N LEU A 33 -11.87 5.39 0.82
CA LEU A 33 -13.00 6.24 0.42
C LEU A 33 -12.52 7.49 -0.33
N GLY A 34 -11.44 8.14 0.12
CA GLY A 34 -10.89 9.29 -0.60
C GLY A 34 -10.42 8.92 -2.01
N MET A 35 -9.77 7.77 -2.19
CA MET A 35 -9.41 7.26 -3.52
C MET A 35 -10.65 6.87 -4.34
N ALA A 36 -11.69 6.32 -3.70
CA ALA A 36 -12.95 5.97 -4.36
C ALA A 36 -13.67 7.20 -4.92
N THR A 37 -13.57 8.36 -4.27
CA THR A 37 -14.11 9.63 -4.78
C THR A 37 -13.45 10.01 -6.11
N ILE A 38 -12.12 9.90 -6.21
CA ILE A 38 -11.38 10.19 -7.46
C ILE A 38 -11.75 9.18 -8.56
N ALA A 39 -11.93 7.91 -8.19
CA ALA A 39 -12.38 6.88 -9.12
C ALA A 39 -13.84 7.11 -9.59
N LEU A 40 -14.70 7.66 -8.74
CA LEU A 40 -16.07 8.03 -9.09
C LEU A 40 -16.10 9.15 -10.14
N GLU A 41 -15.30 10.19 -9.96
CA GLU A 41 -15.16 11.26 -10.96
C GLU A 41 -14.76 10.70 -12.33
N SER A 42 -13.75 9.82 -12.35
CA SER A 42 -13.29 9.14 -13.56
C SER A 42 -14.38 8.25 -14.18
N SER A 43 -15.20 7.60 -13.35
CA SER A 43 -16.31 6.76 -13.79
C SER A 43 -17.44 7.58 -14.43
N ILE A 44 -17.76 8.75 -13.87
CA ILE A 44 -18.76 9.67 -14.44
C ILE A 44 -18.31 10.16 -15.82
N LEU A 45 -17.03 10.51 -15.98
CA LEU A 45 -16.47 10.88 -17.28
C LEU A 45 -16.54 9.73 -18.29
N ALA A 46 -16.20 8.51 -17.87
CA ALA A 46 -16.30 7.33 -18.74
C ALA A 46 -17.73 7.10 -19.24
N VAL A 47 -18.73 7.19 -18.34
CA VAL A 47 -20.15 7.05 -18.69
C VAL A 47 -20.60 8.18 -19.63
N GLY A 48 -20.23 9.42 -19.34
CA GLY A 48 -20.54 10.57 -20.20
C GLY A 48 -19.98 10.41 -21.61
N CYS A 49 -18.70 10.02 -21.73
CA CYS A 49 -18.08 9.72 -23.02
C CYS A 49 -18.74 8.53 -23.73
N GLY A 50 -19.16 7.49 -23.00
CA GLY A 50 -19.90 6.35 -23.56
C GLY A 50 -21.25 6.76 -24.15
N ILE A 51 -22.01 7.60 -23.44
CA ILE A 51 -23.28 8.16 -23.93
C ILE A 51 -23.04 9.02 -25.17
N LEU A 52 -22.04 9.90 -25.15
CA LEU A 52 -21.67 10.75 -26.29
C LEU A 52 -21.26 9.91 -27.51
N THR A 53 -20.50 8.84 -27.29
CA THR A 53 -20.10 7.88 -28.32
C THR A 53 -21.32 7.28 -29.00
N TYR A 54 -22.31 6.84 -28.22
CA TYR A 54 -23.55 6.28 -28.76
C TYR A 54 -24.32 7.27 -29.64
N PHE A 55 -24.44 8.53 -29.20
CA PHE A 55 -25.08 9.56 -30.01
C PHE A 55 -24.28 9.93 -31.26
N GLN A 56 -22.94 9.95 -31.18
CA GLN A 56 -22.13 10.22 -32.36
C GLN A 56 -22.12 9.10 -33.39
N PHE A 57 -22.18 7.84 -32.98
CA PHE A 57 -22.38 6.75 -33.95
C PHE A 57 -23.67 6.94 -34.77
N ARG A 58 -24.69 7.61 -34.23
CA ARG A 58 -25.96 7.88 -34.91
C ARG A 58 -25.97 9.16 -35.75
N ARG A 59 -25.10 10.14 -35.48
CA ARG A 59 -25.07 11.44 -36.18
C ARG A 59 -23.87 11.55 -37.12
N GLU A 60 -22.67 11.40 -36.58
CA GLU A 60 -21.40 11.55 -37.31
C GLU A 60 -20.38 10.51 -36.79
N PRO A 61 -20.25 9.36 -37.47
CA PRO A 61 -19.49 8.22 -36.93
C PRO A 61 -17.97 8.43 -36.95
N ILE A 62 -17.45 9.46 -37.61
CA ILE A 62 -16.01 9.70 -37.78
C ILE A 62 -15.31 9.89 -36.43
N TRP A 63 -15.94 10.59 -35.48
CA TRP A 63 -15.36 10.88 -34.17
C TRP A 63 -15.71 9.86 -33.09
N ALA A 64 -16.73 9.03 -33.32
CA ALA A 64 -17.22 8.09 -32.32
C ALA A 64 -16.16 7.10 -31.81
N PRO A 65 -15.27 6.53 -32.65
CA PRO A 65 -14.18 5.67 -32.17
C PRO A 65 -13.20 6.38 -31.23
N LEU A 66 -12.89 7.65 -31.48
CA LEU A 66 -11.97 8.41 -30.63
C LEU A 66 -12.58 8.64 -29.24
N ILE A 67 -13.86 9.03 -29.21
CA ILE A 67 -14.60 9.23 -27.94
C ILE A 67 -14.74 7.91 -27.17
N LEU A 68 -14.96 6.79 -27.88
CA LEU A 68 -15.00 5.46 -27.28
C LEU A 68 -13.67 5.10 -26.60
N LEU A 69 -12.53 5.36 -27.27
CA LEU A 69 -11.22 5.13 -26.68
C LEU A 69 -11.00 5.99 -25.44
N THR A 70 -11.46 7.24 -25.45
CA THR A 70 -11.42 8.10 -24.25
C THR A 70 -12.26 7.55 -23.11
N ALA A 71 -13.48 7.06 -23.40
CA ALA A 71 -14.34 6.43 -22.40
C ALA A 71 -13.67 5.19 -21.78
N LEU A 72 -13.06 4.34 -22.60
CA LEU A 72 -12.32 3.16 -22.16
C LEU A 72 -11.09 3.54 -21.32
N ALA A 73 -10.36 4.58 -21.70
CA ALA A 73 -9.21 5.06 -20.93
C ALA A 73 -9.62 5.54 -19.53
N PHE A 74 -10.70 6.33 -19.42
CA PHE A 74 -11.24 6.75 -18.12
C PHE A 74 -11.75 5.58 -17.28
N ALA A 75 -12.42 4.61 -17.90
CA ALA A 75 -12.88 3.40 -17.22
C ALA A 75 -11.70 2.57 -16.68
N ALA A 76 -10.68 2.34 -17.51
CA ALA A 76 -9.46 1.63 -17.11
C ALA A 76 -8.72 2.35 -15.99
N TYR A 77 -8.64 3.68 -16.06
CA TYR A 77 -8.02 4.50 -15.02
C TYR A 77 -8.80 4.42 -13.69
N ALA A 78 -10.14 4.50 -13.72
CA ALA A 78 -10.97 4.35 -12.53
C ALA A 78 -10.76 2.99 -11.85
N VAL A 79 -10.71 1.90 -12.64
CA VAL A 79 -10.41 0.56 -12.12
C VAL A 79 -9.02 0.52 -11.50
N ALA A 80 -8.00 1.06 -12.19
CA ALA A 80 -6.63 1.09 -11.68
C ALA A 80 -6.49 1.85 -10.35
N LEU A 81 -7.24 2.95 -10.18
CA LEU A 81 -7.30 3.71 -8.93
C LEU A 81 -7.90 2.89 -7.77
N LEU A 82 -8.83 1.99 -8.05
CA LEU A 82 -9.51 1.18 -7.04
C LEU A 82 -8.73 -0.07 -6.61
N VAL A 83 -7.80 -0.59 -7.43
CA VAL A 83 -7.04 -1.82 -7.09
C VAL A 83 -6.35 -1.70 -5.73
N LYS A 84 -5.52 -0.66 -5.56
CA LYS A 84 -4.76 -0.45 -4.32
C LYS A 84 -5.65 -0.27 -3.07
N PRO A 85 -6.64 0.65 -3.05
CA PRO A 85 -7.47 0.84 -1.87
C PRO A 85 -8.31 -0.41 -1.55
N VAL A 86 -8.83 -1.14 -2.54
CA VAL A 86 -9.54 -2.41 -2.29
C VAL A 86 -8.61 -3.43 -1.67
N THR A 87 -7.38 -3.60 -2.19
CA THR A 87 -6.41 -4.52 -1.60
C THR A 87 -6.02 -4.13 -0.18
N ALA A 88 -5.92 -2.83 0.12
CA ALA A 88 -5.64 -2.33 1.47
C ALA A 88 -6.79 -2.62 2.44
N VAL A 89 -8.04 -2.42 2.02
CA VAL A 89 -9.22 -2.77 2.84
C VAL A 89 -9.28 -4.29 3.07
N LEU A 90 -9.07 -5.10 2.05
CA LEU A 90 -9.03 -6.56 2.19
C LEU A 90 -7.90 -7.03 3.10
N ALA A 91 -6.76 -6.33 3.10
CA ALA A 91 -5.65 -6.63 4.01
C ALA A 91 -6.04 -6.46 5.49
N THR A 92 -7.02 -5.62 5.82
CA THR A 92 -7.49 -5.47 7.21
C THR A 92 -8.25 -6.70 7.76
N LEU A 93 -8.58 -7.66 6.89
CA LEU A 93 -9.16 -8.94 7.27
C LEU A 93 -8.09 -9.96 7.70
N ARG A 94 -6.81 -9.68 7.43
CA ARG A 94 -5.69 -10.55 7.79
C ARG A 94 -5.10 -10.15 9.15
N PRO A 95 -4.49 -11.07 9.90
CA PRO A 95 -3.89 -10.75 11.19
C PRO A 95 -2.68 -9.81 11.06
N ILE A 96 -2.40 -9.08 12.14
CA ILE A 96 -1.14 -8.37 12.38
C ILE A 96 -0.27 -9.30 13.21
N PHE A 97 0.95 -9.56 12.74
CA PHE A 97 1.93 -10.40 13.42
C PHE A 97 2.80 -9.53 14.33
N ILE A 98 3.18 -10.11 15.46
CA ILE A 98 4.08 -9.50 16.44
C ILE A 98 5.34 -10.38 16.44
N ALA A 99 6.47 -9.80 16.08
CA ALA A 99 7.77 -10.46 16.15
C ALA A 99 8.62 -9.77 17.21
N ASP A 100 9.07 -10.55 18.19
CA ASP A 100 10.21 -10.19 19.03
C ASP A 100 11.45 -10.78 18.35
N GLY A 101 12.33 -9.94 17.84
CA GLY A 101 13.39 -10.40 16.95
C GLY A 101 14.25 -9.26 16.45
N TYR A 102 14.58 -9.28 15.16
CA TYR A 102 15.50 -8.30 14.58
C TYR A 102 14.88 -7.59 13.39
N LEU A 103 15.10 -6.28 13.33
CA LEU A 103 14.84 -5.48 12.15
C LEU A 103 16.13 -5.39 11.35
N ARG A 104 16.05 -5.73 10.07
CA ARG A 104 17.17 -5.60 9.14
C ARG A 104 16.85 -4.56 8.07
N LEU A 105 17.72 -3.57 7.98
CA LEU A 105 17.72 -2.56 6.94
C LEU A 105 18.79 -2.91 5.92
N ARG A 106 18.42 -2.89 4.64
CA ARG A 106 19.35 -3.06 3.54
C ARG A 106 19.25 -1.84 2.64
N GLY A 107 20.40 -1.24 2.32
CA GLY A 107 20.49 -0.17 1.32
C GLY A 107 20.11 -0.65 -0.08
N ARG A 108 20.06 0.29 -1.01
CA ARG A 108 19.70 0.02 -2.40
C ARG A 108 20.66 -0.99 -3.05
N ASP A 109 20.10 -2.02 -3.67
CA ASP A 109 20.80 -3.02 -4.47
C ASP A 109 20.33 -2.99 -5.94
N ALA A 110 20.90 -3.86 -6.78
CA ALA A 110 20.52 -3.99 -8.19
C ALA A 110 19.10 -4.59 -8.40
N LYS A 111 18.47 -5.12 -7.35
CA LYS A 111 17.11 -5.68 -7.39
C LYS A 111 16.04 -4.64 -7.04
N ASN A 112 16.42 -3.52 -6.43
CA ASN A 112 15.52 -2.42 -6.13
C ASN A 112 14.92 -1.77 -7.38
N GLY A 113 13.63 -1.42 -7.27
CA GLY A 113 12.93 -0.62 -8.27
C GLY A 113 13.44 0.83 -8.35
N PRO A 114 13.09 1.57 -9.42
CA PRO A 114 13.62 2.92 -9.68
C PRO A 114 13.37 3.94 -8.55
N ASN A 115 12.32 3.75 -7.74
CA ASN A 115 11.91 4.64 -6.64
C ASN A 115 12.08 4.01 -5.25
N GLU A 116 12.90 2.97 -5.12
CA GLU A 116 13.15 2.29 -3.85
C GLU A 116 14.52 2.68 -3.30
N SER A 117 14.57 2.94 -1.99
CA SER A 117 15.80 3.30 -1.27
C SER A 117 16.50 2.12 -0.62
N GLY A 118 15.87 0.94 -0.63
CA GLY A 118 16.36 -0.26 0.01
C GLY A 118 15.25 -1.22 0.41
N TYR A 119 15.54 -2.10 1.35
CA TYR A 119 14.61 -3.09 1.90
C TYR A 119 14.60 -3.07 3.42
N LEU A 120 13.41 -3.31 3.97
CA LEU A 120 13.15 -3.54 5.38
C LEU A 120 12.74 -5.01 5.53
N ALA A 121 13.52 -5.79 6.27
CA ALA A 121 13.19 -7.16 6.60
C ALA A 121 12.97 -7.31 8.11
N VAL A 122 11.93 -8.04 8.48
CA VAL A 122 11.68 -8.48 9.85
C VAL A 122 12.17 -9.90 9.98
N LEU A 123 13.05 -10.13 10.94
CA LEU A 123 13.65 -11.42 11.25
C LEU A 123 13.12 -11.91 12.60
N THR A 124 12.89 -13.22 12.70
CA THR A 124 12.64 -13.89 13.98
C THR A 124 13.92 -13.97 14.82
N GLU A 125 13.80 -14.39 16.08
CA GLU A 125 14.96 -14.69 16.94
C GLU A 125 15.93 -15.70 16.31
N SER A 126 15.42 -16.67 15.53
CA SER A 126 16.20 -17.66 14.80
C SER A 126 16.93 -17.11 13.57
N GLY A 127 16.66 -15.85 13.18
CA GLY A 127 17.19 -15.23 11.97
C GLY A 127 16.43 -15.60 10.69
N ASP A 128 15.25 -16.22 10.82
CA ASP A 128 14.37 -16.50 9.68
C ASP A 128 13.64 -15.21 9.24
N VAL A 129 13.44 -15.04 7.94
CA VAL A 129 12.78 -13.85 7.40
C VAL A 129 11.26 -14.01 7.51
N ALA A 130 10.66 -13.25 8.42
CA ALA A 130 9.22 -13.23 8.64
C ALA A 130 8.48 -12.35 7.61
N GLY A 131 9.14 -11.30 7.11
CA GLY A 131 8.61 -10.46 6.04
C GLY A 131 9.64 -9.48 5.52
N GLU A 132 9.46 -9.04 4.28
CA GLU A 132 10.36 -8.08 3.63
C GLU A 132 9.55 -7.13 2.76
N TRP A 133 9.83 -5.83 2.89
CA TRP A 133 9.15 -4.78 2.15
C TRP A 133 10.16 -3.80 1.53
N PRO A 134 9.91 -3.32 0.30
CA PRO A 134 10.70 -2.26 -0.28
C PRO A 134 10.46 -0.94 0.47
N MET A 135 11.53 -0.24 0.79
CA MET A 135 11.46 1.08 1.38
C MET A 135 11.38 2.15 0.29
N ARG A 136 10.61 3.21 0.58
CA ARG A 136 10.49 4.39 -0.30
C ARG A 136 10.99 5.61 0.46
N GLY A 137 11.88 6.38 -0.15
CA GLY A 137 12.43 7.59 0.47
C GLY A 137 13.73 8.05 -0.19
N GLU A 138 14.27 9.16 0.29
CA GLU A 138 15.49 9.79 -0.24
C GLU A 138 16.77 9.31 0.46
N GLN A 139 16.67 8.62 1.60
CA GLN A 139 17.86 8.24 2.37
C GLN A 139 18.35 6.85 1.97
N PRO A 140 19.61 6.72 1.50
CA PRO A 140 20.29 5.44 1.46
C PRO A 140 20.50 4.99 2.91
N GLN A 141 19.80 3.94 3.34
CA GLN A 141 20.06 3.35 4.64
C GLN A 141 21.30 2.47 4.57
N SER A 142 22.21 2.67 5.52
CA SER A 142 23.29 1.74 5.81
C SER A 142 22.71 0.38 6.20
N TYR A 143 23.43 -0.70 5.88
CA TYR A 143 23.06 -2.02 6.35
C TYR A 143 23.09 -2.03 7.88
N ASP A 144 21.95 -2.29 8.51
CA ASP A 144 21.82 -2.29 9.96
C ASP A 144 20.91 -3.43 10.40
N ILE A 145 21.26 -4.07 11.52
CA ILE A 145 20.47 -5.10 12.16
C ILE A 145 20.35 -4.73 13.64
N GLY A 146 19.13 -4.38 14.05
CA GLY A 146 18.83 -4.03 15.43
C GLY A 146 17.77 -4.96 16.02
N PRO A 147 17.87 -5.34 17.31
CA PRO A 147 16.78 -6.01 18.00
C PRO A 147 15.60 -5.04 18.15
N ALA A 148 14.38 -5.50 17.92
CA ALA A 148 13.18 -4.70 18.11
C ALA A 148 11.94 -5.59 18.28
N LEU A 149 10.97 -5.07 19.04
CA LEU A 149 9.61 -5.61 19.06
C LEU A 149 8.80 -4.99 17.91
N ILE A 150 8.41 -5.81 16.94
CA ILE A 150 7.89 -5.34 15.66
C ILE A 150 6.48 -5.85 15.43
N GLU A 151 5.54 -4.93 15.22
CA GLU A 151 4.21 -5.29 14.70
C GLU A 151 4.18 -5.07 13.19
N PHE A 152 3.81 -6.08 12.42
CA PHE A 152 3.77 -5.99 10.96
C PHE A 152 2.60 -6.74 10.36
N SER A 153 2.29 -6.42 9.11
CA SER A 153 1.37 -7.19 8.29
C SER A 153 1.97 -7.44 6.93
N GLU A 154 1.65 -8.60 6.34
CA GLU A 154 2.16 -9.02 5.04
C GLU A 154 1.98 -7.95 3.94
N TYR A 155 0.86 -7.21 3.96
CA TYR A 155 0.51 -6.24 2.92
C TYR A 155 0.64 -4.77 3.34
N GLY A 156 0.50 -4.48 4.64
CA GLY A 156 0.58 -3.11 5.17
C GLY A 156 1.99 -2.69 5.59
N GLY A 157 2.95 -3.61 5.60
CA GLY A 157 4.30 -3.36 6.08
C GLY A 157 4.40 -3.38 7.61
N VAL A 158 5.43 -2.72 8.13
CA VAL A 158 5.70 -2.61 9.57
C VAL A 158 4.89 -1.45 10.15
N HIS A 159 4.07 -1.74 11.16
CA HIS A 159 3.17 -0.79 11.83
C HIS A 159 3.84 -0.07 12.99
N THR A 160 4.53 -0.82 13.86
CA THR A 160 5.22 -0.30 15.03
C THR A 160 6.57 -1.00 15.22
N ILE A 161 7.52 -0.25 15.77
CA ILE A 161 8.85 -0.74 16.19
C ILE A 161 9.02 -0.25 17.64
N ASP A 162 9.20 -1.17 18.58
CA ASP A 162 9.30 -0.89 20.03
C ASP A 162 8.14 -0.04 20.56
N GLY A 163 6.93 -0.28 20.03
CA GLY A 163 5.72 0.47 20.34
C GLY A 163 5.61 1.84 19.67
N VAL A 164 6.63 2.29 18.94
CA VAL A 164 6.62 3.55 18.18
C VAL A 164 6.02 3.32 16.79
N PRO A 165 4.98 4.08 16.38
CA PRO A 165 4.38 3.93 15.06
C PRO A 165 5.32 4.42 13.95
N THR A 166 5.46 3.63 12.89
CA THR A 166 6.30 3.96 11.72
C THR A 166 5.63 4.92 10.74
N GLY A 167 4.34 5.20 10.93
CA GLY A 167 3.53 5.97 9.99
C GLY A 167 2.97 5.15 8.81
N ALA A 168 3.23 3.84 8.73
CA ALA A 168 2.53 2.94 7.81
C ALA A 168 1.02 2.93 8.08
N LEU A 169 0.63 3.08 9.35
CA LEU A 169 -0.69 3.50 9.78
C LEU A 169 -0.57 4.70 10.74
N PRO A 170 -0.91 5.92 10.29
CA PRO A 170 -0.95 7.06 11.20
C PRO A 170 -2.04 6.85 12.24
N GLN A 171 -1.78 7.23 13.49
CA GLN A 171 -2.76 7.15 14.60
C GLN A 171 -3.99 8.04 14.39
N GLY A 172 -3.97 8.92 13.37
CA GLY A 172 -5.12 9.65 12.88
C GLY A 172 -4.87 10.15 11.45
N PHE A 173 -5.83 9.96 10.56
CA PHE A 173 -5.83 10.55 9.22
C PHE A 173 -6.78 11.74 9.21
N PRO A 174 -6.39 12.91 8.69
CA PRO A 174 -7.34 13.99 8.45
C PRO A 174 -8.41 13.52 7.45
N THR A 175 -9.68 13.73 7.80
CA THR A 175 -10.88 13.19 7.15
C THR A 175 -11.03 13.60 5.67
N LEU A 176 -10.31 14.64 5.23
CA LEU A 176 -10.34 15.20 3.88
C LEU A 176 -8.90 15.55 3.47
N GLY A 177 -8.22 14.63 2.82
CA GLY A 177 -6.81 14.83 2.44
C GLY A 177 -6.17 13.63 1.76
N VAL A 178 -6.89 12.96 0.86
CA VAL A 178 -6.29 11.90 0.03
C VAL A 178 -5.80 12.54 -1.26
N GLY A 179 -4.50 12.85 -1.30
CA GLY A 179 -3.82 13.41 -2.48
C GLY A 179 -2.73 14.44 -2.18
N LEU A 180 -2.75 15.03 -0.98
CA LEU A 180 -1.72 15.97 -0.52
C LEU A 180 -1.17 15.45 0.79
N ASN A 181 -0.17 14.57 0.73
CA ASN A 181 0.75 14.44 1.83
C ASN A 181 1.88 15.45 1.55
N PRO A 182 1.85 16.69 2.04
CA PRO A 182 3.06 17.47 2.11
C PRO A 182 3.98 16.68 3.04
N ARG A 183 5.06 16.13 2.48
CA ARG A 183 6.16 15.52 3.24
C ARG A 183 6.39 16.36 4.49
N LYS A 184 6.02 15.84 5.66
CA LYS A 184 6.48 16.43 6.91
C LYS A 184 7.97 16.13 6.92
N ARG A 185 8.79 17.11 6.50
CA ARG A 185 10.23 17.13 6.78
C ARG A 185 10.35 16.94 8.29
N SER A 186 10.71 15.74 8.73
CA SER A 186 11.36 15.57 10.02
C SER A 186 12.75 16.13 9.83
N VAL A 187 12.91 17.37 10.28
CA VAL A 187 14.21 17.98 10.53
C VAL A 187 14.85 17.16 11.64
N GLY A 188 15.90 16.43 11.28
CA GLY A 188 17.05 16.14 12.14
C GLY A 188 18.21 16.90 11.54
#